data_AF-A0A3M1QJN8-F1
#
_entry.id   AF-A0A3M1QJN8-F1
#
_cell.length_a   1.000
_cell.length_b   1.000
_cell.length_c   1.000
_cell.angle_alpha   90.00
_cell.angle_beta   90.00
_cell.angle_gamma   90.00
#
_symmetry.space_group_name_H-M   'P 1'
#
loop_
_entity.id
_entity.type
_entity.pdbx_description
1 polymer ?
#
loop_
_entity_poly.entity_id
_entity_poly.type
_entity_poly.pdbx_seq_one_letter_code
_entity_poly.pdbx_strand_id
1 'polypeptide(L)'
;MDITALTHLRALAAPDLEGRPGHLEAAAPSQGPGFAEVLEESLEQVSRLEHDAQAAAERLVSGKGGEIHEVMIRMKEAQVAFEMVLAVRNKAIEAYQEVMRMQV
;
A
#
# COMPACT_ATOMS: atom_id res chain seq x y z
N MET A 1 8.02 -50.85 46.16
CA MET A 1 8.24 -51.10 44.71
C MET A 1 7.11 -52.00 44.27
N ASP A 2 6.12 -51.45 43.58
CA ASP A 2 5.41 -52.14 42.49
C ASP A 2 4.61 -51.08 41.73
N ILE A 3 5.10 -50.81 40.53
CA ILE A 3 4.78 -49.65 39.68
C ILE A 3 3.82 -50.15 38.59
N THR A 4 2.73 -50.78 39.02
CA THR A 4 1.71 -51.36 38.14
C THR A 4 0.32 -50.94 38.61
N ALA A 5 0.17 -49.64 38.88
CA ALA A 5 -1.13 -49.03 39.13
C ALA A 5 -1.60 -48.33 37.85
N LEU A 6 -2.62 -48.94 37.22
CA LEU A 6 -3.70 -48.21 36.55
C LEU A 6 -3.36 -47.44 35.25
N THR A 7 -2.57 -48.05 34.35
CA THR A 7 -2.44 -47.62 32.95
C THR A 7 -3.67 -47.91 32.08
N HIS A 8 -4.77 -48.43 32.64
CA HIS A 8 -6.00 -48.62 31.87
C HIS A 8 -7.18 -47.91 32.53
N LEU A 9 -7.88 -47.13 31.69
CA LEU A 9 -9.27 -46.71 31.82
C LEU A 9 -9.59 -45.34 32.46
N ARG A 10 -9.08 -44.23 31.89
CA ARG A 10 -9.80 -42.93 31.99
C ARG A 10 -9.68 -41.94 30.81
N ALA A 11 -9.24 -42.35 29.62
CA ALA A 11 -9.28 -41.46 28.44
C ALA A 11 -10.62 -41.50 27.68
N LEU A 12 -11.75 -41.49 28.40
CA LEU A 12 -13.09 -41.30 27.85
C LEU A 12 -13.89 -40.35 28.76
N ALA A 13 -13.52 -39.08 28.69
CA ALA A 13 -14.35 -37.93 29.08
C ALA A 13 -13.73 -36.68 28.45
N ALA A 14 -14.33 -36.15 27.39
CA ALA A 14 -14.22 -34.73 27.04
C ALA A 14 -14.86 -33.88 28.17
N PRO A 15 -14.82 -32.52 28.18
CA PRO A 15 -14.19 -31.52 27.31
C PRO A 15 -13.36 -30.48 28.09
N ASP A 16 -12.43 -29.74 27.45
CA ASP A 16 -11.93 -28.49 28.03
C ASP A 16 -11.63 -27.46 26.95
N LEU A 17 -12.48 -26.43 26.94
CA LEU A 17 -12.34 -25.19 26.21
C LEU A 17 -11.57 -24.23 27.13
N GLU A 18 -10.26 -24.07 26.99
CA GLU A 18 -9.58 -22.95 27.66
C GLU A 18 -8.28 -22.49 26.96
N GLY A 19 -8.34 -21.25 26.45
CA GLY A 19 -7.29 -20.26 26.59
C GLY A 19 -5.93 -20.52 25.95
N ARG A 20 -5.73 -20.02 24.72
CA ARG A 20 -4.44 -19.42 24.32
C ARG A 20 -4.66 -18.11 23.57
N PRO A 21 -4.45 -16.94 24.20
CA PRO A 21 -4.29 -15.70 23.48
C PRO A 21 -2.89 -15.65 22.86
N GLY A 22 -2.79 -15.12 21.64
CA GLY A 22 -1.51 -14.67 21.09
C GLY A 22 -0.72 -15.72 20.32
N HIS A 23 -1.09 -15.95 19.07
CA HIS A 23 -0.08 -16.04 18.02
C HIS A 23 -0.38 -14.93 17.02
N LEU A 24 0.17 -13.74 17.30
CA LEU A 24 0.44 -12.79 16.23
C LEU A 24 1.53 -13.46 15.40
N GLU A 25 1.11 -14.20 14.38
CA GLU A 25 1.99 -14.69 13.33
C GLU A 25 2.75 -13.47 12.80
N ALA A 26 4.05 -13.43 13.06
CA ALA A 26 4.91 -12.35 12.60
C ALA A 26 4.80 -12.32 11.07
N ALA A 27 4.19 -11.25 10.55
CA ALA A 27 4.06 -11.02 9.12
C ALA A 27 5.45 -11.12 8.50
N ALA A 28 5.63 -12.07 7.58
CA ALA A 28 6.85 -12.22 6.80
C ALA A 28 7.22 -10.89 6.13
N PRO A 29 8.52 -10.56 5.98
CA PRO A 29 8.94 -9.31 5.36
C PRO A 29 8.38 -9.24 3.93
N SER A 30 7.69 -8.13 3.63
CA SER A 30 7.11 -7.89 2.32
C SER A 30 8.21 -7.87 1.26
N GLN A 31 8.19 -8.84 0.34
CA GLN A 31 9.16 -8.99 -0.76
C GLN A 31 8.82 -8.07 -1.96
N GLY A 32 8.11 -6.96 -1.71
CA GLY A 32 7.74 -5.97 -2.73
C GLY A 32 8.61 -4.72 -2.64
N PRO A 33 8.62 -3.88 -3.70
CA PRO A 33 9.30 -2.59 -3.67
C PRO A 33 8.83 -1.76 -2.48
N GLY A 34 9.77 -1.03 -1.88
CA GLY A 34 9.48 -0.22 -0.70
C GLY A 34 8.50 0.90 -1.04
N PHE A 35 7.73 1.36 -0.05
CA PHE A 35 6.81 2.49 -0.26
C PHE A 35 7.50 3.71 -0.87
N ALA A 36 8.73 4.01 -0.44
CA ALA A 36 9.53 5.11 -0.96
C ALA A 36 9.85 4.96 -2.46
N GLU A 37 10.15 3.73 -2.90
CA GLU A 37 10.45 3.41 -4.30
C GLU A 37 9.21 3.56 -5.17
N VAL A 38 8.05 3.06 -4.71
CA VAL A 38 6.77 3.23 -5.40
C VAL A 38 6.38 4.72 -5.49
N LEU A 39 6.63 5.49 -4.42
CA LEU A 39 6.36 6.92 -4.42
C LEU A 39 7.28 7.68 -5.38
N GLU A 40 8.56 7.33 -5.43
CA GLU A 40 9.53 7.89 -6.37
C GLU A 40 9.13 7.60 -7.82
N GLU A 41 8.81 6.35 -8.15
CA GLU A 41 8.34 5.96 -9.48
C GLU A 41 7.05 6.71 -9.88
N SER A 42 6.13 6.87 -8.92
CA SER A 42 4.88 7.61 -9.15
C SER A 42 5.13 9.11 -9.41
N LEU A 43 6.08 9.72 -8.69
CA LEU A 43 6.48 11.12 -8.91
C LEU A 43 7.13 11.30 -10.29
N GLU A 44 8.00 10.39 -10.69
CA GLU A 44 8.56 10.39 -12.04
C GLU A 44 7.47 10.25 -13.11
N GLN A 45 6.47 9.39 -12.87
CA GLN A 45 5.37 9.22 -13.80
C GLN A 45 4.53 10.49 -13.95
N VAL A 46 4.23 11.19 -12.86
CA VAL A 46 3.58 12.51 -12.92
C VAL A 46 4.44 13.51 -13.69
N SER A 47 5.75 13.54 -13.45
CA SER A 47 6.65 14.44 -14.19
C SER A 47 6.65 14.17 -15.69
N ARG A 48 6.58 12.89 -16.10
CA ARG A 48 6.43 12.52 -17.52
C ARG A 48 5.11 13.00 -18.09
N LEU A 49 4.00 12.80 -17.38
CA LEU A 49 2.66 13.24 -17.81
C LEU A 49 2.58 14.76 -17.98
N GLU A 50 3.20 15.52 -17.07
CA GLU A 50 3.29 16.99 -17.17
C GLU A 50 4.08 17.43 -18.41
N HIS A 51 5.24 16.81 -18.68
CA HIS A 51 6.01 17.09 -19.89
C HIS A 51 5.25 16.75 -21.18
N ASP A 52 4.53 15.61 -21.20
CA ASP A 52 3.73 15.21 -22.35
C ASP A 52 2.58 16.19 -22.61
N ALA A 53 1.91 16.65 -21.54
CA ALA A 53 0.86 17.65 -21.62
C ALA A 53 1.41 18.99 -22.17
N GLN A 54 2.59 19.42 -21.69
CA GLN A 54 3.25 20.62 -22.20
C GLN A 54 3.65 20.48 -23.67
N ALA A 55 4.26 19.36 -24.07
CA ALA A 55 4.62 19.11 -25.45
C ALA A 55 3.40 19.05 -26.38
N ALA A 56 2.28 18.51 -25.91
CA ALA A 56 1.01 18.52 -26.65
C ALA A 56 0.48 19.96 -26.82
N ALA A 57 0.53 20.78 -25.76
CA ALA A 57 0.14 22.18 -25.80
C ALA A 57 1.01 23.01 -26.76
N GLU A 58 2.33 22.81 -26.72
CA GLU A 58 3.27 23.50 -27.62
C GLU A 58 3.04 23.14 -29.09
N ARG A 59 2.75 21.87 -29.39
CA ARG A 59 2.41 21.42 -30.75
C ARG A 59 1.11 22.06 -31.27
N LEU A 60 0.09 22.17 -30.39
CA LEU A 60 -1.17 22.83 -30.72
C LEU A 60 -0.95 24.32 -31.03
N VAL A 61 -0.24 25.05 -30.16
CA VAL A 61 -0.01 26.49 -30.30
C VAL A 61 0.90 26.82 -31.49
N SER A 62 1.85 25.94 -31.80
CA SER A 62 2.75 26.11 -32.96
C SER A 62 2.11 25.79 -34.31
N GLY A 63 0.84 25.38 -34.34
CA GLY A 63 0.11 25.06 -35.57
C GLY A 63 0.64 23.83 -36.30
N LYS A 64 1.50 23.02 -35.66
CA LYS A 64 2.16 21.84 -36.24
C LYS A 64 1.27 20.58 -36.22
N GLY A 65 -0.04 20.76 -36.08
CA GLY A 65 -0.99 19.68 -35.86
C GLY A 65 -1.05 19.30 -34.39
N GLY A 66 -2.29 19.11 -33.92
CA GLY A 66 -2.62 18.78 -32.55
C GLY A 66 -4.11 19.00 -32.35
N GLU A 67 -4.78 18.00 -31.82
CA GLU A 67 -6.19 18.10 -31.49
C GLU A 67 -6.33 18.72 -30.10
N ILE A 68 -7.16 19.77 -29.96
CA ILE A 68 -7.34 20.45 -28.67
C ILE A 68 -7.83 19.50 -27.58
N HIS A 69 -8.64 18.50 -27.96
CA HIS A 69 -9.14 17.49 -27.04
C HIS A 69 -8.03 16.58 -26.51
N GLU A 70 -6.99 16.28 -27.30
CA GLU A 70 -5.85 15.48 -26.86
C GLU A 70 -5.05 16.25 -25.80
N VAL A 71 -4.77 17.54 -26.03
CA VAL A 71 -4.08 18.39 -25.04
C VAL A 71 -4.87 18.43 -23.73
N MET A 72 -6.18 18.64 -23.80
CA MET A 72 -7.04 18.65 -22.61
C MET A 72 -7.02 17.31 -21.87
N ILE A 73 -7.04 16.19 -22.58
CA ILE A 73 -6.96 14.85 -21.96
C ILE A 73 -5.62 14.67 -21.25
N ARG A 74 -4.51 15.00 -21.89
CA ARG A 74 -3.16 14.89 -21.29
C ARG A 74 -3.02 15.75 -20.04
N MET A 75 -3.51 16.98 -20.08
CA MET A 75 -3.53 17.87 -18.92
C MET A 75 -4.38 17.29 -17.77
N LYS A 76 -5.52 16.66 -18.08
CA LYS A 76 -6.37 16.02 -17.07
C LYS A 76 -5.75 14.76 -16.49
N GLU A 77 -5.07 13.97 -17.31
CA GLU A 77 -4.33 12.79 -16.87
C GLU A 77 -3.23 13.18 -15.86
N ALA A 78 -2.42 14.19 -16.20
CA ALA A 78 -1.37 14.71 -15.31
C ALA A 78 -1.95 15.26 -14.00
N GLN A 79 -3.04 16.03 -14.07
CA GLN A 79 -3.74 16.56 -12.89
C GLN A 79 -4.23 15.44 -11.96
N VAL A 80 -4.92 14.44 -12.48
CA VAL A 80 -5.48 13.33 -11.68
C VAL A 80 -4.36 12.49 -11.08
N ALA A 81 -3.29 12.22 -11.83
CA ALA A 81 -2.14 11.49 -11.34
C ALA A 81 -1.45 12.24 -10.18
N PHE A 82 -1.30 13.56 -10.29
CA PHE A 82 -0.76 14.38 -9.20
C PHE A 82 -1.64 14.36 -7.95
N GLU A 83 -2.95 14.50 -8.11
CA GLU A 83 -3.92 14.41 -7.00
C GLU A 83 -3.83 13.07 -6.27
N MET A 84 -3.63 11.97 -7.03
CA MET A 84 -3.42 10.64 -6.46
C MET A 84 -2.14 10.58 -5.62
N VAL A 85 -1.03 11.11 -6.11
CA VAL A 85 0.24 11.16 -5.36
C VAL A 85 0.08 11.96 -4.07
N LEU A 86 -0.63 13.09 -4.10
CA LEU A 86 -0.92 13.87 -2.90
C LEU A 86 -1.75 13.08 -1.88
N ALA A 87 -2.77 12.33 -2.33
CA ALA A 87 -3.57 11.48 -1.46
C ALA A 87 -2.71 10.40 -0.77
N VAL A 88 -1.81 9.77 -1.52
CA VAL A 88 -0.86 8.78 -0.98
C VAL A 88 0.10 9.42 0.03
N ARG A 89 0.66 10.59 -0.28
CA ARG A 89 1.52 11.35 0.64
C ARG A 89 0.81 11.66 1.95
N ASN A 90 -0.43 12.16 1.87
CA ASN A 90 -1.24 12.46 3.05
C ASN A 90 -1.47 11.20 3.88
N LYS A 91 -1.78 10.08 3.24
CA LYS A 91 -2.01 8.82 3.95
C LYS A 91 -0.75 8.28 4.64
N ALA A 92 0.41 8.44 4.03
CA ALA A 92 1.68 8.08 4.64
C ALA A 92 1.99 8.92 5.89
N ILE A 93 1.72 10.23 5.83
CA ILE A 93 1.86 11.13 6.99
C ILE A 93 0.89 10.74 8.11
N GLU A 94 -0.37 10.44 7.79
CA GLU A 94 -1.37 9.96 8.76
C GLU A 94 -0.92 8.66 9.43
N ALA A 95 -0.42 7.69 8.66
CA ALA A 95 0.07 6.42 9.19
C ALA A 95 1.25 6.62 10.14
N TYR A 96 2.19 7.51 9.78
CA TYR A 96 3.30 7.87 10.67
C TYR A 96 2.82 8.51 11.97
N GLN A 97 1.87 9.45 11.89
CA GLN A 97 1.26 10.07 13.08
C GLN A 97 0.54 9.06 13.96
N GLU A 98 -0.16 8.08 13.37
CA GLU A 98 -0.85 7.02 14.12
C GLU A 98 0.13 6.16 14.92
N VAL A 99 1.23 5.71 14.30
CA VAL A 99 2.27 4.93 14.98
C VAL A 99 2.85 5.70 16.17
N MET A 100 3.10 7.00 16.00
CA MET A 100 3.59 7.85 17.09
C MET A 100 2.58 7.98 18.24
N ARG A 101 1.28 8.01 17.94
CA ARG A 101 0.21 8.04 18.96
C ARG A 101 0.05 6.73 19.71
N MET A 102 0.40 5.59 19.10
CA MET A 102 0.35 4.28 19.77
C MET A 102 1.51 4.06 20.77
N GLN A 103 2.62 4.79 20.63
CA GLN A 103 3.84 4.57 21.41
C GLN A 103 3.95 5.45 22.66
N VAL A 104 3.06 6.43 22.85
CA VAL A 104 3.02 7.32 24.03
C VAL A 104 2.10 6.82 25.12
#